data_AF-A0A3C1N6U0-F1
#
_entry.id   AF-A0A3C1N6U0-F1
#
_cell.length_a   1.000
_cell.length_b   1.000
_cell.length_c   1.000
_cell.angle_alpha   90.00
_cell.angle_beta   90.00
_cell.angle_gamma   90.00
#
_symmetry.space_group_name_H-M   'P 1'
#
loop_
_entity.id
_entity.type
_entity.pdbx_description
1 polymer ?
#
loop_
_entity_poly.entity_id
_entity_poly.type
_entity_poly.pdbx_seq_one_letter_code
_entity_poly.pdbx_strand_id
1 'polypeptide(L)'
;SAGASMVNDVYALRRPGALEMAARLNVPVCLMHMQGTPPNMQKAPAYTDVVREVSHFLSSRVRASEAAGIARHHLMVDPGFGFGKTFQHNVQLLRGLGDLADVGIPIVVGVSRKAFVRRLASVDQVGNDETAQVSAGLALYAASQGAAVLRVHDVALTRNLVRTWETLASPPLNECNAQLQGSLC
;
A
#
# COMPACT_ATOMS: atom_id res chain seq x y z
N SER A 1 -21.38 3.26 17.91
CA SER A 1 -20.60 2.61 16.82
C SER A 1 -20.17 1.22 17.27
N ALA A 2 -19.91 0.28 16.36
CA ALA A 2 -19.43 -1.07 16.70
C ALA A 2 -17.89 -1.18 16.76
N GLY A 3 -17.18 -0.05 16.87
CA GLY A 3 -15.71 -0.01 17.05
C GLY A 3 -14.83 0.03 15.80
N ALA A 4 -15.41 0.09 14.59
CA ALA A 4 -14.60 0.31 13.38
C ALA A 4 -14.07 1.74 13.31
N SER A 5 -12.75 1.89 13.16
CA SER A 5 -12.05 3.19 13.20
C SER A 5 -11.46 3.63 11.85
N MET A 6 -11.66 2.85 10.77
CA MET A 6 -11.24 3.22 9.42
C MET A 6 -12.11 2.53 8.37
N VAL A 7 -12.18 3.12 7.18
CA VAL A 7 -12.76 2.51 5.98
C VAL A 7 -11.63 2.14 5.02
N ASN A 8 -11.61 0.89 4.56
CA ASN A 8 -10.72 0.45 3.48
C ASN A 8 -11.58 -0.06 2.33
N ASP A 9 -11.82 0.77 1.31
CA ASP A 9 -12.77 0.46 0.25
C ASP A 9 -12.07 0.19 -1.09
N VAL A 10 -12.19 -1.06 -1.55
CA VAL A 10 -11.69 -1.52 -2.84
C VAL A 10 -12.36 -0.84 -4.05
N TYR A 11 -13.51 -0.20 -3.85
CA TYR A 11 -14.21 0.59 -4.86
C TYR A 11 -13.86 2.08 -4.82
N ALA A 12 -13.02 2.53 -3.88
CA ALA A 12 -12.65 3.92 -3.66
C ALA A 12 -13.87 4.85 -3.52
N LEU A 13 -14.89 4.42 -2.77
CA LEU A 13 -16.13 5.15 -2.50
C LEU A 13 -16.98 5.45 -3.75
N ARG A 14 -16.84 4.66 -4.83
CA ARG A 14 -17.64 4.84 -6.06
C ARG A 14 -19.04 4.23 -5.97
N ARG A 15 -19.34 3.42 -4.95
CA ARG A 15 -20.66 2.81 -4.77
C ARG A 15 -21.67 3.88 -4.32
N PRO A 16 -22.95 3.80 -4.73
CA PRO A 16 -23.98 4.77 -4.31
C PRO A 16 -24.03 4.90 -2.78
N GLY A 17 -24.00 6.15 -2.28
CA GLY A 17 -24.06 6.45 -0.85
C GLY A 17 -22.75 6.26 -0.07
N ALA A 18 -21.72 5.65 -0.67
CA ALA A 18 -20.48 5.34 0.04
C ALA A 18 -19.67 6.61 0.39
N LEU A 19 -19.64 7.57 -0.53
CA LEU A 19 -18.91 8.82 -0.36
C LEU A 19 -19.53 9.68 0.75
N GLU A 20 -20.85 9.84 0.70
CA GLU A 20 -21.63 10.59 1.67
C GLU A 20 -21.56 9.93 3.06
N MET A 21 -21.60 8.59 3.11
CA MET A 21 -21.44 7.87 4.37
C MET A 21 -20.04 8.06 4.94
N ALA A 22 -18.99 7.92 4.13
CA ALA A 22 -17.61 8.09 4.58
C ALA A 22 -17.36 9.50 5.14
N ALA A 23 -17.89 10.54 4.47
CA ALA A 23 -17.83 11.91 4.97
C ALA A 23 -18.50 12.07 6.33
N ARG A 24 -19.69 11.49 6.53
CA ARG A 24 -20.39 11.54 7.83
C ARG A 24 -19.68 10.78 8.95
N LEU A 25 -19.01 9.67 8.63
CA LEU A 25 -18.32 8.85 9.63
C LEU A 25 -17.07 9.55 10.19
N ASN A 26 -16.46 10.45 9.41
CA ASN A 26 -15.27 11.22 9.80
C ASN A 26 -14.14 10.34 10.36
N VAL A 27 -13.87 9.22 9.70
CA VAL A 27 -12.77 8.30 10.02
C VAL A 27 -11.78 8.23 8.84
N PRO A 28 -10.53 7.79 9.05
CA PRO A 28 -9.60 7.51 7.97
C PRO A 28 -10.18 6.61 6.88
N VAL A 29 -9.85 6.91 5.62
CA VAL A 29 -10.32 6.20 4.43
C VAL A 29 -9.14 5.85 3.53
N CYS A 30 -9.00 4.57 3.19
CA CYS A 30 -8.12 4.11 2.12
C CYS A 30 -8.91 3.93 0.82
N LEU A 31 -8.48 4.62 -0.23
CA LEU A 31 -9.06 4.60 -1.58
C LEU A 31 -8.20 3.71 -2.49
N MET A 32 -8.73 2.58 -2.96
CA MET A 32 -7.97 1.65 -3.79
C MET A 32 -8.32 1.73 -5.28
N HIS A 33 -7.30 1.63 -6.14
CA HIS A 33 -7.49 1.43 -7.57
C HIS A 33 -7.87 -0.02 -7.92
N MET A 34 -8.91 -0.18 -8.73
CA MET A 34 -9.25 -1.46 -9.38
C MET A 34 -9.87 -1.19 -10.76
N GLN A 35 -9.32 -1.84 -11.79
CA GLN A 35 -9.94 -1.91 -13.12
C GLN A 35 -10.92 -3.08 -13.16
N GLY A 36 -12.13 -2.84 -13.66
CA GLY A 36 -13.22 -3.80 -13.62
C GLY A 36 -13.81 -3.98 -12.22
N THR A 37 -14.27 -5.18 -11.93
CA THR A 37 -14.87 -5.61 -10.66
C THR A 37 -14.25 -6.95 -10.24
N PRO A 38 -14.33 -7.37 -8.95
CA PRO A 38 -13.70 -8.62 -8.52
C PRO A 38 -14.05 -9.85 -9.38
N PRO A 39 -15.29 -10.00 -9.90
CA PRO A 39 -15.64 -11.10 -10.81
C PRO A 39 -15.00 -11.04 -12.21
N ASN A 40 -14.59 -9.88 -12.71
CA ASN A 40 -14.14 -9.73 -14.11
C ASN A 40 -12.76 -9.08 -14.29
N MET A 41 -12.17 -8.53 -13.22
CA MET A 41 -10.95 -7.72 -13.28
C MET A 41 -9.76 -8.46 -13.90
N GLN A 42 -9.71 -9.79 -13.80
CA GLN A 42 -8.61 -10.59 -14.36
C GLN A 42 -8.82 -11.05 -15.81
N LYS A 43 -9.97 -10.79 -16.44
CA LYS A 43 -10.27 -11.35 -17.76
C LYS A 43 -9.42 -10.74 -18.87
N ALA A 44 -9.31 -9.42 -18.91
CA ALA A 44 -8.52 -8.71 -19.92
C ALA A 44 -8.10 -7.31 -19.42
N PRO A 45 -7.30 -7.22 -18.34
CA PRO A 45 -6.83 -5.93 -17.85
C PRO A 45 -5.87 -5.29 -18.86
N ALA A 46 -6.11 -4.03 -19.23
CA ALA A 46 -5.35 -3.31 -20.24
C ALA A 46 -5.06 -1.89 -19.77
N TYR A 47 -3.80 -1.47 -19.90
CA TYR A 47 -3.33 -0.12 -19.63
C TYR A 47 -2.35 0.26 -20.75
N THR A 48 -2.36 1.52 -21.14
CA THR A 48 -1.29 2.11 -21.95
C THR A 48 -0.09 2.41 -21.05
N ASP A 49 -0.37 2.98 -19.87
CA ASP A 49 0.62 3.25 -18.82
C ASP A 49 -0.06 3.05 -17.45
N VAL A 50 0.21 1.89 -16.84
CA VAL A 50 -0.42 1.52 -15.56
C VAL A 50 -0.09 2.50 -14.44
N VAL A 51 1.11 3.10 -14.42
CA VAL A 51 1.52 4.00 -13.34
C VAL A 51 0.74 5.30 -13.46
N ARG A 52 0.74 5.90 -14.66
CA ARG A 52 0.02 7.16 -14.92
C ARG A 52 -1.49 7.02 -14.74
N GLU A 53 -2.08 5.95 -15.28
CA GLU A 53 -3.52 5.72 -15.19
C GLU A 53 -3.98 5.49 -13.74
N VAL A 54 -3.22 4.71 -12.96
CA VAL A 54 -3.49 4.52 -11.52
C VAL A 54 -3.34 5.83 -10.75
N SER A 55 -2.27 6.60 -11.01
CA SER A 55 -2.04 7.92 -10.39
C SER A 55 -3.19 8.90 -10.65
N HIS A 56 -3.63 9.00 -11.92
CA HIS A 56 -4.75 9.86 -12.31
C HIS A 56 -6.06 9.45 -11.63
N PHE A 57 -6.35 8.14 -11.60
CA PHE A 57 -7.52 7.62 -10.91
C PHE A 57 -7.49 7.99 -9.42
N LEU A 58 -6.41 7.68 -8.71
CA LEU A 58 -6.30 7.93 -7.27
C LEU A 58 -6.43 9.42 -6.96
N SER A 59 -5.74 10.27 -7.72
CA SER A 59 -5.85 11.72 -7.61
C SER A 59 -7.28 12.23 -7.81
N SER A 60 -8.02 11.67 -8.77
CA SER A 60 -9.43 12.03 -8.98
C SER A 60 -10.32 11.62 -7.81
N ARG A 61 -10.03 10.47 -7.17
CA ARG A 61 -10.79 9.99 -6.02
C ARG A 61 -10.48 10.78 -4.76
N VAL A 62 -9.23 11.21 -4.57
CA VAL A 62 -8.85 12.13 -3.50
C VAL A 62 -9.63 13.44 -3.62
N ARG A 63 -9.64 14.06 -4.81
CA ARG A 63 -10.40 15.31 -5.06
C ARG A 63 -11.90 15.14 -4.81
N ALA A 64 -12.49 14.02 -5.23
CA ALA A 64 -13.90 13.74 -5.00
C ALA A 64 -14.22 13.58 -3.49
N SER A 65 -13.33 12.95 -2.74
CA SER A 65 -13.45 12.78 -1.30
C SER A 65 -13.31 14.08 -0.53
N GLU A 66 -12.33 14.92 -0.89
CA GLU A 66 -12.17 16.26 -0.33
C GLU A 66 -13.39 17.14 -0.61
N ALA A 67 -13.91 17.11 -1.84
CA ALA A 67 -15.12 17.85 -2.22
C ALA A 67 -16.39 17.39 -1.47
N ALA A 68 -16.43 16.12 -1.03
CA ALA A 68 -17.50 15.59 -0.20
C ALA A 68 -17.33 15.90 1.30
N GLY A 69 -16.25 16.57 1.70
CA GLY A 69 -15.98 16.97 3.07
C GLY A 69 -15.10 16.01 3.88
N ILE A 70 -14.47 15.00 3.25
CA ILE A 70 -13.50 14.14 3.93
C ILE A 70 -12.17 14.90 4.03
N ALA A 71 -11.68 15.09 5.26
CA ALA A 71 -10.44 15.81 5.49
C ALA A 71 -9.23 15.11 4.83
N ARG A 72 -8.32 15.87 4.21
CA ARG A 72 -7.16 15.33 3.50
C ARG A 72 -6.30 14.38 4.35
N HIS A 73 -6.09 14.71 5.62
CA HIS A 73 -5.30 13.88 6.55
C HIS A 73 -5.99 12.57 6.95
N HIS A 74 -7.28 12.39 6.62
CA HIS A 74 -7.97 11.11 6.72
C HIS A 74 -7.79 10.24 5.48
N LEU A 75 -7.26 10.76 4.38
CA LEU A 75 -7.15 10.01 3.13
C LEU A 75 -5.82 9.26 3.02
N MET A 76 -5.92 8.05 2.49
CA MET A 76 -4.80 7.23 2.03
C MET A 76 -5.18 6.61 0.69
N VAL A 77 -4.18 6.21 -0.10
CA VAL A 77 -4.42 5.60 -1.43
C VAL A 77 -3.71 4.26 -1.57
N ASP A 78 -4.36 3.28 -2.21
CA ASP A 78 -3.77 1.97 -2.52
C ASP A 78 -3.76 1.75 -4.05
N PRO A 79 -2.60 1.52 -4.69
CA PRO A 79 -2.52 1.32 -6.14
C PRO A 79 -3.15 -0.01 -6.61
N GLY A 80 -3.54 -0.88 -5.68
CA GLY A 80 -4.36 -2.06 -5.93
C GLY A 80 -3.59 -3.14 -6.69
N PHE A 81 -2.45 -3.57 -6.16
CA PHE A 81 -1.68 -4.68 -6.74
C PHE A 81 -2.57 -5.93 -6.92
N GLY A 82 -2.53 -6.58 -8.06
CA GLY A 82 -3.36 -7.74 -8.36
C GLY A 82 -4.85 -7.45 -8.53
N PHE A 83 -5.31 -6.19 -8.52
CA PHE A 83 -6.69 -5.81 -8.81
C PHE A 83 -6.80 -5.24 -10.23
N GLY A 84 -7.15 -6.12 -11.16
CA GLY A 84 -7.26 -5.79 -12.58
C GLY A 84 -5.94 -5.43 -13.23
N LYS A 85 -4.89 -6.25 -13.00
CA LYS A 85 -3.53 -6.00 -13.47
C LYS A 85 -2.85 -7.32 -13.82
N THR A 86 -2.18 -7.38 -14.98
CA THR A 86 -1.32 -8.51 -15.37
C THR A 86 -0.08 -8.57 -14.48
N PHE A 87 0.72 -9.63 -14.62
CA PHE A 87 2.02 -9.71 -13.96
C PHE A 87 2.90 -8.50 -14.32
N GLN A 88 3.00 -8.17 -15.61
CA GLN A 88 3.79 -7.05 -16.11
C GLN A 88 3.30 -5.71 -15.55
N HIS A 89 1.98 -5.49 -15.51
CA HIS A 89 1.40 -4.28 -14.92
C HIS A 89 1.75 -4.15 -13.43
N ASN A 90 1.72 -5.25 -12.67
CA ASN A 90 2.10 -5.20 -11.25
C ASN A 90 3.59 -4.90 -11.06
N VAL A 91 4.46 -5.46 -11.90
CA VAL A 91 5.90 -5.17 -11.85
C VAL A 91 6.19 -3.71 -12.22
N GLN A 92 5.57 -3.20 -13.28
CA GLN A 92 5.68 -1.79 -13.69
C GLN A 92 5.20 -0.86 -12.57
N LEU A 93 4.04 -1.14 -11.98
CA LEU A 93 3.47 -0.35 -10.89
C LEU A 93 4.32 -0.37 -9.62
N LEU A 94 4.95 -1.50 -9.31
CA LEU A 94 5.84 -1.60 -8.15
C LEU A 94 7.11 -0.78 -8.37
N ARG A 95 7.69 -0.82 -9.58
CA ARG A 95 8.86 -0.01 -9.94
C ARG A 95 8.57 1.49 -9.97
N GLY A 96 7.38 1.87 -10.46
CA GLY A 96 6.91 3.26 -10.50
C GLY A 96 6.22 3.71 -9.22
N LEU A 97 6.44 3.04 -8.08
CA LEU A 97 5.78 3.41 -6.82
C LEU A 97 6.23 4.79 -6.33
N GLY A 98 7.49 5.16 -6.55
CA GLY A 98 8.00 6.49 -6.24
C GLY A 98 7.25 7.60 -7.00
N ASP A 99 6.87 7.34 -8.27
CA ASP A 99 6.12 8.29 -9.10
C ASP A 99 4.66 8.48 -8.62
N LEU A 100 4.14 7.55 -7.81
CA LEU A 100 2.83 7.71 -7.17
C LEU A 100 2.88 8.66 -5.96
N ALA A 101 4.06 8.98 -5.43
CA ALA A 101 4.21 9.89 -4.30
C ALA A 101 3.70 11.31 -4.64
N ASP A 102 3.70 11.69 -5.92
CA ASP A 102 3.20 12.97 -6.44
C ASP A 102 1.71 13.20 -6.16
N VAL A 103 0.95 12.17 -5.78
CA VAL A 103 -0.45 12.33 -5.31
C VAL A 103 -0.50 13.15 -4.01
N GLY A 104 0.60 13.22 -3.25
CA GLY A 104 0.72 14.00 -2.02
C GLY A 104 -0.17 13.47 -0.89
N ILE A 105 -0.49 12.18 -0.93
CA ILE A 105 -1.33 11.45 0.04
C ILE A 105 -0.58 10.16 0.42
N PRO A 106 -0.63 9.72 1.70
CA PRO A 106 0.01 8.47 2.12
C PRO A 106 -0.41 7.27 1.27
N ILE A 107 0.58 6.51 0.80
CA ILE A 107 0.36 5.32 -0.01
C ILE A 107 0.34 4.08 0.88
N VAL A 108 -0.70 3.26 0.72
CA VAL A 108 -0.83 1.92 1.30
C VAL A 108 -0.43 0.88 0.26
N VAL A 109 0.48 -0.01 0.61
CA VAL A 109 0.91 -1.10 -0.26
C VAL A 109 0.58 -2.45 0.36
N GLY A 110 -0.25 -3.22 -0.34
CA GLY A 110 -0.50 -4.62 -0.02
C GLY A 110 -0.02 -5.55 -1.14
N VAL A 111 1.17 -6.12 -1.03
CA VAL A 111 1.70 -7.12 -1.99
C VAL A 111 1.72 -8.55 -1.45
N SER A 112 1.60 -8.70 -0.13
CA SER A 112 1.81 -9.96 0.58
C SER A 112 0.95 -11.11 0.05
N ARG A 113 1.61 -12.23 -0.27
CA ARG A 113 1.01 -13.50 -0.75
C ARG A 113 0.20 -13.41 -2.06
N LYS A 114 0.29 -12.30 -2.80
CA LYS A 114 -0.40 -12.15 -4.09
C LYS A 114 0.22 -13.03 -5.18
N ALA A 115 -0.60 -13.40 -6.16
CA ALA A 115 -0.18 -14.31 -7.24
C ALA A 115 1.04 -13.81 -8.04
N PHE A 116 1.15 -12.50 -8.27
CA PHE A 116 2.29 -11.94 -8.98
C PHE A 116 3.61 -12.06 -8.18
N VAL A 117 3.55 -12.03 -6.85
CA VAL A 117 4.73 -12.18 -5.97
C VAL A 117 5.30 -13.59 -6.07
N ARG A 118 4.42 -14.60 -6.07
CA ARG A 118 4.83 -15.99 -6.28
C ARG A 118 5.54 -16.20 -7.61
N ARG A 119 4.99 -15.60 -8.67
CA ARG A 119 5.61 -15.62 -10.00
C ARG A 119 6.94 -14.87 -10.05
N LEU A 120 7.08 -13.76 -9.31
CA LEU A 120 8.35 -13.03 -9.21
C LEU A 120 9.43 -13.87 -8.50
N ALA A 121 9.03 -14.62 -7.47
CA ALA A 121 9.91 -15.46 -6.68
C ALA A 121 10.28 -16.80 -7.35
N SER A 122 9.61 -17.16 -8.44
CA SER A 122 9.62 -18.53 -8.99
C SER A 122 9.23 -19.59 -7.93
N VAL A 123 8.30 -19.23 -7.03
CA VAL A 123 7.80 -20.10 -5.96
C VAL A 123 6.38 -20.56 -6.34
N ASP A 124 6.23 -21.85 -6.61
CA ASP A 124 4.97 -22.42 -7.12
C ASP A 124 3.94 -22.76 -6.03
N GLN A 125 4.37 -22.94 -4.77
CA GLN A 125 3.49 -23.38 -3.67
C GLN A 125 3.04 -22.26 -2.72
N VAL A 126 1.77 -22.30 -2.30
CA VAL A 126 1.19 -21.36 -1.33
C VAL A 126 1.50 -21.84 0.09
N GLY A 127 2.05 -20.96 0.92
CA GLY A 127 2.15 -21.19 2.37
C GLY A 127 3.50 -21.70 2.89
N ASN A 128 4.55 -21.68 2.08
CA ASN A 128 5.91 -21.90 2.57
C ASN A 128 6.53 -20.60 3.14
N ASP A 129 7.54 -20.75 3.98
CA ASP A 129 8.30 -19.63 4.56
C ASP A 129 8.92 -18.72 3.48
N GLU A 130 9.25 -19.26 2.31
CA GLU A 130 9.82 -18.50 1.18
C GLU A 130 8.86 -17.43 0.65
N THR A 131 7.57 -17.75 0.52
CA THR A 131 6.57 -16.76 0.07
C THR A 131 6.42 -15.62 1.07
N ALA A 132 6.54 -15.91 2.37
CA ALA A 132 6.52 -14.90 3.43
C ALA A 132 7.77 -14.00 3.34
N GLN A 133 8.96 -14.59 3.16
CA GLN A 133 10.21 -13.87 2.98
C GLN A 133 10.21 -12.96 1.76
N VAL A 134 9.78 -13.45 0.59
CA VAL A 134 9.66 -12.63 -0.62
C VAL A 134 8.65 -11.51 -0.40
N SER A 135 7.49 -11.83 0.19
CA SER A 135 6.46 -10.83 0.48
C SER A 135 7.00 -9.71 1.36
N ALA A 136 7.79 -10.05 2.38
CA ALA A 136 8.40 -9.08 3.28
C ALA A 136 9.51 -8.27 2.60
N GLY A 137 10.32 -8.88 1.73
CA GLY A 137 11.31 -8.18 0.91
C GLY A 137 10.68 -7.17 -0.06
N LEU A 138 9.56 -7.51 -0.70
CA LEU A 138 8.82 -6.56 -1.54
C LEU A 138 8.13 -5.46 -0.73
N ALA A 139 7.69 -5.76 0.49
CA ALA A 139 7.15 -4.75 1.39
C ALA A 139 8.24 -3.76 1.85
N LEU A 140 9.46 -4.25 2.12
CA LEU A 140 10.62 -3.42 2.39
C LEU A 140 10.98 -2.54 1.17
N TYR A 141 11.00 -3.13 -0.04
CA TYR A 141 11.19 -2.34 -1.26
C TYR A 141 10.12 -1.25 -1.40
N ALA A 142 8.85 -1.55 -1.13
CA ALA A 142 7.80 -0.54 -1.17
C ALA A 142 8.02 0.58 -0.15
N ALA A 143 8.47 0.26 1.07
CA ALA A 143 8.83 1.26 2.08
C ALA A 143 10.00 2.14 1.62
N SER A 144 11.03 1.56 0.99
CA SER A 144 12.16 2.35 0.46
C SER A 144 11.79 3.24 -0.72
N GLN A 145 10.65 2.99 -1.36
CA GLN A 145 10.05 3.87 -2.38
C GLN A 145 9.01 4.85 -1.80
N GLY A 146 8.89 4.97 -0.47
CA GLY A 146 8.00 5.94 0.17
C GLY A 146 6.59 5.46 0.49
N ALA A 147 6.32 4.15 0.47
CA ALA A 147 5.05 3.63 1.00
C ALA A 147 4.93 3.95 2.50
N ALA A 148 3.81 4.57 2.89
CA ALA A 148 3.57 4.99 4.26
C ALA A 148 2.97 3.86 5.13
N VAL A 149 2.21 2.94 4.51
CA VAL A 149 1.57 1.83 5.21
C VAL A 149 1.78 0.53 4.43
N LEU A 150 2.22 -0.52 5.12
CA LEU A 150 2.39 -1.86 4.54
C LEU A 150 1.30 -2.79 5.06
N ARG A 151 0.45 -3.30 4.17
CA ARG A 151 -0.58 -4.31 4.49
C ARG A 151 -0.02 -5.71 4.26
N VAL A 152 0.31 -6.42 5.34
CA VAL A 152 1.00 -7.71 5.31
C VAL A 152 0.29 -8.79 6.14
N HIS A 153 0.53 -10.06 5.80
CA HIS A 153 0.11 -11.19 6.63
C HIS A 153 1.16 -11.50 7.72
N ASP A 154 2.45 -11.41 7.37
CA ASP A 154 3.58 -11.79 8.21
C ASP A 154 4.19 -10.53 8.88
N VAL A 155 3.50 -10.03 9.91
CA VAL A 155 3.81 -8.73 10.56
C VAL A 155 5.18 -8.71 11.21
N ALA A 156 5.52 -9.72 12.02
CA ALA A 156 6.78 -9.74 12.77
C ALA A 156 7.99 -9.72 11.83
N LEU A 157 7.96 -10.55 10.79
CA LEU A 157 9.00 -10.62 9.76
C LEU A 157 9.16 -9.28 9.03
N THR A 158 8.06 -8.72 8.53
CA THR A 158 8.09 -7.44 7.79
C THR A 158 8.60 -6.31 8.67
N ARG A 159 8.10 -6.20 9.91
CA ARG A 159 8.50 -5.17 10.86
C ARG A 159 10.00 -5.23 11.17
N ASN A 160 10.54 -6.43 11.37
CA ASN A 160 11.96 -6.59 11.66
C ASN A 160 12.81 -6.10 10.50
N LEU A 161 12.47 -6.50 9.26
CA LEU A 161 13.20 -6.05 8.06
C LEU A 161 13.14 -4.53 7.87
N VAL A 162 11.95 -3.93 8.01
CA VAL A 162 11.78 -2.48 7.88
C VAL A 162 12.57 -1.73 8.94
N ARG A 163 12.49 -2.13 10.22
CA ARG A 163 13.25 -1.48 11.30
C ARG A 163 14.75 -1.58 11.14
N THR A 164 15.25 -2.73 10.70
CA THR A 164 16.67 -2.91 10.41
C THR A 164 17.11 -1.99 9.27
N TRP A 165 16.31 -1.88 8.21
CA TRP A 165 16.59 -0.96 7.11
C TRP A 165 16.51 0.50 7.54
N GLU A 166 15.51 0.93 8.30
CA GLU A 166 15.37 2.31 8.80
C GLU A 166 16.57 2.74 9.65
N THR A 167 17.10 1.84 10.47
CA THR A 167 18.34 2.07 11.24
C THR A 167 19.53 2.37 10.33
N LEU A 168 19.63 1.67 9.18
CA LEU A 168 20.72 1.86 8.21
C LEU A 168 20.50 3.06 7.28
N ALA A 169 19.24 3.41 6.99
CA ALA A 169 18.87 4.50 6.11
C ALA A 169 18.86 5.88 6.81
N SER A 170 18.76 5.89 8.15
CA SER A 170 18.85 7.10 8.95
C SER A 170 20.30 7.62 9.02
N PRO A 171 20.52 8.94 9.22
CA PRO A 171 21.86 9.47 9.49
C PRO A 171 22.51 8.71 10.66
N PRO A 172 23.85 8.52 10.65
CA PRO A 172 24.53 7.81 11.73
C PRO A 172 24.16 8.43 13.08
N LEU A 173 23.87 7.58 14.06
CA LEU A 173 23.63 8.02 15.42
C LEU A 173 24.87 8.78 15.89
N ASN A 174 24.71 10.06 16.26
CA ASN A 174 25.79 10.77 16.94
C ASN A 174 26.18 9.95 18.18
N GLU A 175 27.45 9.53 18.27
CA GLU A 175 27.99 8.66 19.32
C GLU A 175 27.79 9.20 20.75
N CYS A 176 27.34 10.45 20.90
CA CYS A 176 27.05 11.10 22.17
C CYS A 176 25.87 10.46 22.96
N ASN A 177 25.00 9.67 22.33
CA ASN A 177 23.86 9.02 23.02
C ASN A 177 24.06 7.54 23.37
N ALA A 178 25.17 6.91 22.95
CA ALA A 178 25.42 5.50 23.25
C ALA A 178 25.83 5.23 24.72
N GLN A 179 26.20 6.27 25.48
CA GLN A 179 26.65 6.14 26.88
C GLN A 179 25.53 6.28 27.93
N LEU A 180 24.28 6.55 27.54
CA LEU A 180 23.18 6.77 28.51
C LEU A 180 22.17 5.60 28.63
N GLN A 181 22.40 4.47 27.95
CA GLN A 181 21.58 3.25 28.11
C GLN A 181 22.38 2.05 28.64
N GLY A 182 23.52 2.30 29.28
CA GLY A 182 24.35 1.27 29.93
C GLY A 182 24.76 1.68 31.33
N SER A 183 23.85 1.62 32.30
CA SER A 183 24.17 1.62 33.73
C SER A 183 23.35 0.55 34.43
N LEU A 184 23.82 -0.69 34.33
CA LEU A 184 23.60 -1.71 35.35
C LEU A 184 24.67 -1.48 36.43
N CYS A 185 24.23 -0.97 37.59
CA CYS A 185 24.79 -1.39 38.87
C CYS A 185 24.05 -2.66 39.29
#